data_AF-A0A1F8GI44-F1
#
_entry.id   AF-A0A1F8GI44-F1
#
_cell.length_a   1.000
_cell.length_b   1.000
_cell.length_c   1.000
_cell.angle_alpha   90.00
_cell.angle_beta   90.00
_cell.angle_gamma   90.00
#
_symmetry.space_group_name_H-M   'P 1'
#
loop_
_entity.id
_entity.type
_entity.pdbx_description
1 polymer ?
#
loop_
_entity_poly.entity_id
_entity_poly.type
_entity_poly.pdbx_seq_one_letter_code
_entity_poly.pdbx_strand_id
1 'polypeptide(L)' 'MEIKPKTGRTHQIRVHMKFINHPVACDSLYNPKGACPAGLNRLALHAKSIEFKNLDGKTIKVEAALPKEFKKIVS' A
#
# COMPACT_ATOMS: atom_id res chain seq x y z
N MET A 1 -5.96 6.76 1.78
CA MET A 1 -4.85 7.49 1.11
C MET A 1 -4.36 6.67 -0.08
N GLU A 2 -4.06 7.30 -1.21
CA GLU A 2 -3.45 6.66 -2.39
C GLU A 2 -2.01 7.16 -2.56
N ILE A 3 -1.09 6.28 -2.97
CA ILE A 3 0.34 6.60 -3.09
C ILE A 3 0.85 6.08 -4.44
N LYS A 4 1.58 6.94 -5.17
CA LYS A 4 2.21 6.62 -6.46
C LYS A 4 3.74 6.77 -6.33
N PRO A 5 4.47 5.70 -5.96
CA PRO A 5 5.91 5.78 -5.80
C PRO A 5 6.58 6.02 -7.16
N LYS A 6 7.51 6.98 -7.22
CA LYS A 6 8.28 7.29 -8.45
C LYS A 6 9.46 6.34 -8.67
N THR A 7 9.88 5.63 -7.63
CA THR A 7 10.98 4.66 -7.64
C THR A 7 10.54 3.39 -6.90
N GLY A 8 11.28 2.30 -7.07
CA GLY A 8 10.96 0.99 -6.48
C GLY A 8 11.90 0.58 -5.34
N ARG A 9 12.35 1.52 -4.48
CA ARG A 9 13.27 1.19 -3.39
C ARG A 9 12.57 0.31 -2.35
N THR A 10 13.36 -0.57 -1.71
CA THR A 10 12.85 -1.48 -0.67
C THR A 10 12.14 -0.71 0.43
N HIS A 11 10.90 -1.12 0.75
CA HIS A 11 10.05 -0.51 1.78
C HIS A 11 9.78 0.99 1.64
N GLN A 12 10.00 1.58 0.46
CA GLN A 12 9.94 3.03 0.23
C GLN A 12 8.69 3.70 0.80
N ILE A 13 7.51 3.16 0.50
CA ILE A 13 6.24 3.68 1.00
C ILE A 13 6.20 3.65 2.54
N ARG A 14 6.61 2.54 3.16
CA ARG A 14 6.56 2.35 4.62
C ARG A 14 7.45 3.35 5.36
N VAL A 15 8.67 3.54 4.87
CA VAL A 15 9.63 4.49 5.44
C VAL A 15 9.16 5.92 5.26
N HIS A 16 8.70 6.29 4.06
CA HIS A 16 8.25 7.66 3.79
C HIS A 16 7.02 8.03 4.62
N MET A 17 6.07 7.10 4.74
CA MET A 17 4.85 7.29 5.54
C MET A 17 5.17 7.46 7.03
N LYS A 18 6.11 6.67 7.57
CA LYS A 18 6.63 6.89 8.93
C LYS A 18 7.29 8.26 9.08
N PHE A 19 8.13 8.65 8.13
CA PHE A 19 8.88 9.91 8.18
C PHE A 19 7.96 11.15 8.27
N ILE A 20 6.80 11.12 7.57
CA ILE A 20 5.80 12.19 7.64
C ILE A 20 4.81 12.04 8.80
N ASN A 21 5.12 11.22 9.82
CA ASN A 21 4.27 10.93 10.98
C ASN A 21 2.90 10.30 10.64
N HIS A 22 2.78 9.64 9.50
CA HIS A 22 1.58 8.89 9.10
C HIS A 22 1.94 7.43 8.77
N PRO A 23 2.52 6.66 9.71
CA PRO A 23 3.00 5.31 9.42
C PRO A 23 1.88 4.37 8.97
N VAL A 24 2.23 3.37 8.16
CA VAL A 24 1.28 2.34 7.69
C VAL A 24 0.78 1.52 8.89
N ALA A 25 -0.53 1.23 8.91
CA ALA A 25 -1.13 0.40 9.96
C ALA A 25 -0.66 -1.07 9.86
N CYS A 26 -0.55 -1.72 11.02
CA CYS A 26 -0.06 -3.09 11.16
C CYS A 26 1.37 -3.31 10.58
N ASP A 27 2.20 -2.26 10.57
CA ASP A 27 3.60 -2.34 10.14
C ASP A 27 4.51 -2.71 11.33
N SER A 28 4.87 -3.99 11.44
CA SER A 28 5.70 -4.49 12.54
C SER A 28 7.14 -3.98 12.57
N LEU A 29 7.67 -3.48 11.45
CA LEU A 29 9.08 -3.05 11.36
C LEU A 29 9.22 -1.54 11.60
N TYR A 30 8.39 -0.76 10.92
CA TYR A 30 8.47 0.71 10.97
C TYR A 30 7.49 1.30 11.99
N ASN A 31 6.45 0.57 12.40
CA ASN A 31 5.46 1.02 13.37
C ASN A 31 5.10 -0.08 14.41
N PRO A 32 6.07 -0.68 15.12
CA PRO A 32 5.85 -1.85 15.96
C PRO A 32 4.86 -1.64 17.12
N LYS A 33 4.72 -0.39 17.59
CA LYS A 33 3.77 0.01 18.65
C LYS A 33 2.49 0.64 18.09
N GLY A 34 2.35 0.66 16.77
CA GLY A 34 1.22 1.26 16.08
C GLY A 34 -0.05 0.45 16.23
N ALA A 35 -1.19 1.13 16.24
CA ALA A 35 -2.48 0.47 16.24
C ALA A 35 -2.63 -0.39 14.98
N CYS A 36 -3.10 -1.62 15.16
CA CYS A 36 -3.57 -2.49 14.10
C CYS A 36 -5.08 -2.66 14.28
N PRO A 37 -5.92 -2.10 13.39
CA PRO A 37 -7.37 -2.17 13.55
C PRO A 37 -7.87 -3.61 13.61
N ALA A 38 -8.89 -3.85 14.43
CA ALA A 38 -9.51 -5.17 14.54
C ALA A 38 -9.99 -5.67 13.17
N GLY A 39 -9.56 -6.87 12.77
CA GLY A 39 -9.88 -7.46 11.46
C GLY A 39 -8.81 -7.28 10.39
N LEU A 40 -7.72 -6.54 10.66
CA LEU A 40 -6.48 -6.55 9.88
C LEU A 40 -5.43 -7.41 10.59
N ASN A 41 -4.87 -8.38 9.88
CA ASN A 41 -3.79 -9.23 10.39
C ASN A 41 -2.48 -9.07 9.58
N ARG A 42 -2.43 -8.08 8.68
CA ARG A 42 -1.27 -7.83 7.82
C ARG A 42 -1.11 -6.35 7.56
N LEU A 43 0.04 -6.00 6.98
CA LEU A 43 0.36 -4.63 6.56
C LEU A 43 -0.80 -4.02 5.75
N ALA A 44 -1.28 -2.85 6.18
CA ALA A 44 -2.35 -2.11 5.52
C ALA A 44 -1.86 -1.40 4.24
N LEU A 45 -1.20 -2.14 3.35
CA LEU A 45 -0.67 -1.68 2.08
C LEU A 45 -1.12 -2.62 0.95
N HIS A 46 -1.75 -2.05 -0.08
CA HIS A 46 -2.32 -2.80 -1.21
C HIS A 46 -1.91 -2.14 -2.53
N ALA A 47 -1.35 -2.93 -3.45
CA ALA A 47 -1.09 -2.48 -4.81
C ALA A 47 -2.41 -2.47 -5.59
N LYS A 48 -3.04 -1.29 -5.68
CA LYS A 48 -4.37 -1.12 -6.27
C LYS A 48 -4.36 -1.25 -7.79
N SER A 49 -3.33 -0.73 -8.46
CA SER A 49 -3.21 -0.76 -9.91
C SER A 49 -1.76 -0.70 -10.35
N ILE A 50 -1.48 -1.24 -11.53
CA ILE A 50 -0.24 -1.03 -12.26
C ILE A 50 -0.58 -0.61 -13.69
N GLU A 51 0.20 0.34 -14.21
CA GLU A 51 0.09 0.82 -15.58
C GLU A 51 1.48 0.84 -16.21
N PHE A 52 1.61 0.23 -17.38
CA PHE A 52 2.87 0.15 -18.10
C PHE A 52 2.62 -0.02 -19.60
N LYS A 53 3.62 0.28 -20.43
CA LYS A 53 3.60 -0.07 -21.85
C LYS A 53 4.12 -1.49 -22.01
N ASN A 54 3.41 -2.31 -22.78
CA ASN A 54 3.91 -3.62 -23.18
C ASN A 54 5.03 -3.47 -24.24
N LEU A 55 5.58 -4.60 -24.68
CA LEU A 55 6.65 -4.62 -25.69
C LEU A 55 6.23 -4.01 -27.04
N ASP A 56 4.93 -4.05 -27.35
CA ASP A 56 4.35 -3.45 -28.57
C ASP A 56 4.02 -1.95 -28.40
N GLY A 57 4.35 -1.35 -27.26
CA GLY A 57 4.07 0.06 -26.95
C GLY A 57 2.62 0.37 -26.54
N LYS A 58 1.74 -0.64 -26.46
CA LYS A 58 0.36 -0.48 -26.00
C LYS A 58 0.32 -0.27 -24.49
N THR A 59 -0.44 0.72 -24.04
CA THR A 59 -0.70 0.94 -22.61
C THR A 59 -1.58 -0.18 -22.06
N ILE A 60 -1.08 -0.86 -21.05
CA ILE A 60 -1.81 -1.85 -20.27
C ILE A 60 -2.02 -1.29 -18.87
N LYS A 61 -3.26 -1.32 -18.41
CA LYS A 61 -3.64 -1.00 -17.03
C LYS A 61 -4.32 -2.22 -16.42
N VAL A 62 -3.80 -2.67 -15.28
CA VAL A 62 -4.36 -3.77 -14.50
C VAL A 62 -4.72 -3.26 -13.11
N GLU A 63 -5.90 -3.64 -12.62
CA GLU A 63 -6.40 -3.23 -11.31
C GLU A 63 -6.72 -4.44 -10.44
N ALA A 64 -6.37 -4.35 -9.16
CA ALA A 64 -6.73 -5.34 -8.16
C ALA A 64 -7.89 -4.80 -7.31
N ALA A 65 -8.91 -5.63 -7.09
CA ALA A 65 -9.99 -5.30 -6.15
C ALA A 65 -9.43 -5.07 -4.74
N LEU A 66 -10.06 -4.15 -3.99
CA LEU A 66 -9.66 -3.92 -2.60
C LEU A 66 -9.96 -5.18 -1.77
N PRO A 67 -8.99 -5.70 -0.99
CA PRO A 67 -9.20 -6.86 -0.14
C PRO A 67 -10.38 -6.67 0.81
N LYS A 68 -11.12 -7.75 1.09
CA LYS A 68 -12.33 -7.70 1.93
C LYS A 68 -12.05 -7.15 3.34
N GLU A 69 -10.93 -7.53 3.93
CA GLU A 69 -10.42 -6.99 5.22
C GLU A 69 -10.28 -5.46 5.19
N PHE A 70 -9.77 -4.88 4.11
CA PHE A 70 -9.57 -3.42 4.01
C PHE A 70 -10.92 -2.72 3.82
N LYS A 71 -11.84 -3.31 3.04
CA LYS A 71 -13.20 -2.76 2.86
C LYS A 71 -13.98 -2.63 4.18
N LYS A 72 -13.75 -3.52 5.14
CA LYS A 72 -14.44 -3.48 6.44
C LYS A 72 -13.98 -2.32 7.34
N ILE A 73 -12.84 -1.73 7.04
CA ILE A 73 -12.14 -0.77 7.93
C ILE A 73 -12.14 0.63 7.31
N VAL A 74 -12.23 0.69 5.98
CA VAL A 74 -12.47 1.91 5.23
C VAL A 74 -13.99 2.06 5.09
N SER A 75 -14.65 2.55 6.14
CA SER A 75 -16.04 3.04 6.11
C SER A 75 -16.07 4.52 6.42
#